data_AF-A0A9E4RHR3-F1
#
_entry.id   AF-A0A9E4RHR3-F1
#
_cell.length_a   1.000
_cell.length_b   1.000
_cell.length_c   1.000
_cell.angle_alpha   90.00
_cell.angle_beta   90.00
_cell.angle_gamma   90.00
#
_symmetry.space_group_name_H-M   'P 1'
#
loop_
_entity.id
_entity.type
_entity.pdbx_description
1 polymer ?
#
loop_
_entity_poly.entity_id
_entity_poly.type
_entity_poly.pdbx_seq_one_letter_code
_entity_poly.pdbx_strand_id
1 'polypeptide(L)'
;MTIGEQDQTAGLGTYCWSNDRGVGICADMYGLPTAQEPLIADSPFAAHFQFFLDRPAAQLELWVNPVTVNDQLDSEAEGLRWWQYKRELGAKFSLPLERETTVELSPEPGLYVFAVLADWTGLGQVTYGFLVEVR
;
A
#
# COMPACT_ATOMS: atom_id res chain seq x y z
N MET A 1 8.61 -1.32 0.77
CA MET A 1 8.30 -2.16 1.95
C MET A 1 9.29 -3.30 1.95
N THR A 2 9.76 -3.68 3.12
CA THR A 2 10.71 -4.77 3.30
C THR A 2 10.14 -5.80 4.27
N ILE A 3 10.32 -7.08 3.97
CA ILE A 3 10.04 -8.22 4.85
C ILE A 3 11.26 -9.12 4.81
N GLY A 4 11.98 -9.25 5.94
CA GLY A 4 13.27 -9.93 5.96
C GLY A 4 14.29 -9.25 5.03
N GLU A 5 14.87 -10.00 4.09
CA GLU A 5 15.81 -9.49 3.08
C GLU A 5 15.13 -9.08 1.76
N GLN A 6 13.82 -9.28 1.63
CA GLN A 6 13.07 -8.96 0.41
C GLN A 6 12.52 -7.53 0.48
N ASP A 7 12.61 -6.79 -0.63
CA ASP A 7 12.03 -5.46 -0.76
C ASP A 7 11.09 -5.33 -1.97
N GLN A 8 10.14 -4.41 -1.86
CA GLN A 8 9.21 -4.08 -2.92
C GLN A 8 8.94 -2.58 -2.94
N THR A 9 9.06 -1.97 -4.11
CA THR A 9 8.60 -0.59 -4.35
C THR A 9 7.08 -0.59 -4.49
N ALA A 10 6.42 0.40 -3.89
CA ALA A 10 4.97 0.52 -3.94
C ALA A 10 4.48 0.79 -5.37
N GLY A 11 3.35 0.18 -5.73
CA GLY A 11 2.49 0.75 -6.76
C GLY A 11 1.82 2.02 -6.23
N LEU A 12 1.76 3.07 -7.07
CA LEU A 12 1.07 4.32 -6.73
C LEU A 12 -0.39 4.22 -7.19
N GLY A 13 -1.31 4.16 -6.23
CA GLY A 13 -2.75 4.22 -6.47
C GLY A 13 -3.25 5.67 -6.58
N THR A 14 -4.53 5.86 -6.24
CA THR A 14 -5.15 7.19 -6.19
C THR A 14 -4.34 8.16 -5.34
N TYR A 15 -4.11 9.36 -5.88
CA TYR A 15 -3.44 10.44 -5.17
C TYR A 15 -4.11 11.79 -5.45
N CYS A 16 -3.91 12.73 -4.53
CA CYS A 16 -4.12 14.14 -4.81
C CYS A 16 -3.03 14.97 -4.14
N TRP A 17 -2.39 15.84 -4.91
CA TRP A 17 -1.29 16.71 -4.46
C TRP A 17 -1.65 18.17 -4.66
N SER A 18 -1.41 18.99 -3.64
CA SER A 18 -1.58 20.43 -3.68
C SER A 18 -0.23 21.12 -3.78
N ASN A 19 -0.15 22.18 -4.58
CA ASN A 19 0.99 23.09 -4.57
C ASN A 19 0.81 24.20 -3.51
N ASP A 20 1.84 25.02 -3.33
CA ASP A 20 1.85 26.16 -2.38
C ASP A 20 0.78 27.22 -2.67
N ARG A 21 0.13 27.18 -3.83
CA ARG A 21 -0.96 28.08 -4.24
C ARG A 21 -2.34 27.47 -3.98
N GLY A 22 -2.41 26.29 -3.37
CA GLY A 22 -3.66 25.57 -3.09
C GLY A 22 -4.31 24.94 -4.33
N VAL A 23 -3.59 24.83 -5.46
CA VAL A 23 -4.10 24.13 -6.64
C VAL A 23 -3.76 22.65 -6.52
N GLY A 24 -4.80 21.81 -6.54
CA GLY A 24 -4.70 20.35 -6.44
C GLY A 24 -4.62 19.67 -7.81
N ILE A 25 -3.74 18.67 -7.93
CA ILE A 25 -3.71 17.70 -9.03
C ILE A 25 -4.08 16.34 -8.42
N CYS A 26 -5.23 15.81 -8.82
CA CYS A 26 -5.66 14.48 -8.40
C CYS A 26 -5.65 13.51 -9.58
N ALA A 27 -5.32 12.25 -9.31
CA ALA A 27 -5.50 11.15 -10.23
C ALA A 27 -6.25 10.04 -9.50
N ASP A 28 -7.48 9.81 -9.92
CA ASP A 28 -8.30 8.71 -9.41
C ASP A 28 -8.00 7.44 -10.19
N MET A 29 -7.75 6.35 -9.48
CA MET A 29 -7.48 5.05 -10.06
C MET A 29 -8.60 4.06 -9.75
N TYR A 30 -8.99 3.28 -10.76
CA TYR A 30 -10.03 2.26 -10.64
C TYR A 30 -9.62 1.06 -9.76
N GLY A 31 -8.32 0.83 -9.60
CA GLY A 31 -7.77 -0.18 -8.70
C GLY A 31 -6.46 0.27 -8.06
N LEU A 32 -5.84 -0.62 -7.30
CA LEU A 32 -4.54 -0.37 -6.68
C LEU A 32 -3.45 -1.18 -7.41
N PRO A 33 -2.48 -0.52 -8.05
CA PRO A 33 -1.35 -1.22 -8.62
C PRO A 33 -0.42 -1.76 -7.51
N THR A 34 0.24 -2.86 -7.83
CA THR A 34 1.27 -3.52 -7.02
C THR A 34 2.35 -4.09 -7.95
N ALA A 35 3.47 -4.54 -7.39
CA ALA A 35 4.46 -5.28 -8.18
C ALA A 35 3.87 -6.58 -8.77
N GLN A 36 4.48 -7.09 -9.84
CA GLN A 36 4.06 -8.37 -10.42
C GLN A 36 4.29 -9.55 -9.47
N GLU A 37 5.45 -9.60 -8.83
CA GLU A 37 5.80 -10.68 -7.92
C GLU A 37 5.51 -10.29 -6.47
N PRO A 38 4.86 -11.17 -5.69
CA PRO A 38 4.62 -10.91 -4.28
C PRO A 38 5.92 -10.97 -3.47
N LEU A 39 5.96 -10.24 -2.36
CA LEU A 39 6.86 -10.57 -1.26
C LEU A 39 6.36 -11.84 -0.58
N ILE A 40 7.25 -12.81 -0.34
CA ILE A 40 6.89 -14.05 0.34
C ILE A 40 7.21 -13.93 1.83
N ALA A 41 6.25 -14.25 2.69
CA ALA A 41 6.42 -14.21 4.14
C ALA A 41 5.79 -15.42 4.83
N ASP A 42 6.41 -15.91 5.89
CA ASP A 42 5.78 -16.86 6.82
C ASP A 42 5.12 -16.09 7.97
N SER A 43 3.94 -16.51 8.42
CA SER A 43 3.24 -15.85 9.52
C SER A 43 3.73 -16.35 10.90
N PRO A 44 4.03 -15.47 11.89
CA PRO A 44 3.98 -14.01 11.84
C PRO A 44 5.26 -13.39 11.26
N PHE A 45 5.16 -12.15 10.77
CA PHE A 45 6.30 -11.39 10.24
C PHE A 45 6.22 -9.89 10.54
N ALA A 46 7.39 -9.25 10.53
CA ALA A 46 7.54 -7.81 10.60
C ALA A 46 7.59 -7.20 9.19
N ALA A 47 6.67 -6.28 8.90
CA ALA A 47 6.69 -5.48 7.69
C ALA A 47 7.24 -4.08 7.98
N HIS A 48 8.33 -3.73 7.30
CA HIS A 48 8.96 -2.42 7.41
C HIS A 48 8.57 -1.51 6.23
N PHE A 49 8.05 -0.32 6.53
CA PHE A 49 7.64 0.69 5.57
C PHE A 49 8.57 1.89 5.66
N GLN A 50 9.00 2.38 4.49
CA GLN A 50 9.75 3.62 4.34
C GLN A 50 9.01 4.52 3.35
N PHE A 51 8.61 5.70 3.80
CA PHE A 51 7.88 6.67 2.98
C PHE A 51 8.83 7.65 2.30
N PHE A 52 8.47 8.07 1.09
CA PHE A 52 9.33 8.91 0.25
C PHE A 52 9.51 10.33 0.80
N LEU A 53 8.43 10.91 1.33
CA LEU A 53 8.43 12.30 1.78
C LEU A 53 9.18 12.46 3.11
N ASP A 54 10.11 13.42 3.14
CA ASP A 54 10.88 13.77 4.34
C ASP A 54 10.10 14.67 5.31
N ARG A 55 8.83 14.31 5.54
CA ARG A 55 7.90 15.01 6.41
C ARG A 55 6.93 14.00 7.00
N PRO A 56 6.62 14.07 8.29
CA PRO A 56 5.66 13.17 8.91
C PRO A 56 4.28 13.37 8.28
N ALA A 57 3.61 12.25 8.00
CA ALA A 57 2.23 12.26 7.56
C ALA A 57 1.32 12.61 8.75
N ALA A 58 0.18 13.24 8.46
CA ALA A 58 -0.87 13.49 9.44
C ALA A 58 -1.72 12.24 9.67
N GLN A 59 -1.76 11.34 8.68
CA GLN A 59 -2.45 10.06 8.76
C GLN A 59 -1.64 9.00 8.01
N LEU A 60 -1.43 7.85 8.67
CA LEU A 60 -0.93 6.63 8.05
C LEU A 60 -1.80 5.45 8.46
N GLU A 61 -2.43 4.82 7.49
CA GLU A 61 -3.32 3.69 7.69
C GLU A 61 -2.93 2.54 6.76
N LEU A 62 -2.74 1.36 7.32
CA LEU A 62 -2.53 0.12 6.58
C LEU A 62 -3.83 -0.69 6.55
N TRP A 63 -4.23 -1.12 5.36
CA TRP A 63 -5.22 -2.18 5.17
C TRP A 63 -4.55 -3.43 4.61
N VAL A 64 -4.75 -4.54 5.29
CA VAL A 64 -4.30 -5.88 4.90
C VAL A 64 -5.50 -6.60 4.30
N ASN A 65 -5.61 -6.64 2.96
CA ASN A 65 -6.79 -7.14 2.26
C ASN A 65 -6.47 -8.47 1.58
N PRO A 66 -7.16 -9.57 1.91
CA PRO A 66 -7.02 -10.82 1.17
C PRO A 66 -7.56 -10.62 -0.25
N VAL A 67 -6.87 -11.21 -1.23
CA VAL A 67 -7.26 -11.19 -2.65
C VAL A 67 -7.08 -12.56 -3.28
N THR A 68 -7.79 -12.79 -4.38
CA THR A 68 -7.65 -13.95 -5.25
C THR A 68 -7.34 -13.49 -6.67
N VAL A 69 -6.93 -14.41 -7.54
CA VAL A 69 -6.71 -14.10 -8.97
C VAL A 69 -7.94 -13.47 -9.65
N ASN A 70 -9.15 -13.76 -9.16
CA ASN A 70 -10.39 -13.19 -9.69
C ASN A 70 -10.61 -11.72 -9.31
N ASP A 71 -9.87 -11.23 -8.30
CA ASP A 71 -9.89 -9.82 -7.89
C ASP A 71 -8.88 -8.97 -8.67
N GLN A 72 -8.04 -9.61 -9.49
CA GLN A 72 -7.12 -8.92 -10.38
C GLN A 72 -7.90 -8.27 -11.53
N LEU A 73 -7.58 -7.00 -11.80
CA LEU A 73 -8.12 -6.24 -12.90
C LEU A 73 -7.25 -6.40 -14.15
N ASP A 74 -7.90 -6.50 -15.29
CA ASP A 74 -7.22 -6.40 -16.59
C ASP A 74 -6.67 -4.98 -16.76
N SER A 75 -5.37 -4.87 -17.04
CA SER A 75 -4.68 -3.61 -17.24
C SER A 75 -3.61 -3.75 -18.30
N GLU A 76 -3.50 -2.75 -19.16
CA GLU A 76 -2.47 -2.66 -20.20
C GLU A 76 -1.14 -2.10 -19.66
N ALA A 77 -1.08 -1.71 -18.38
CA ALA A 77 0.13 -1.18 -17.76
C ALA A 77 1.15 -2.30 -17.49
N GLU A 78 2.13 -2.43 -18.37
CA GLU A 78 3.22 -3.39 -18.24
C GLU A 78 3.96 -3.26 -16.89
N GLY A 79 4.37 -4.39 -16.32
CA GLY A 79 5.16 -4.41 -15.09
C GLY A 79 4.38 -4.32 -13.77
N LEU A 80 3.04 -4.15 -13.80
CA LEU A 80 2.21 -4.03 -12.60
C LEU A 80 1.02 -5.00 -12.61
N ARG A 81 0.60 -5.44 -11.42
CA ARG A 81 -0.72 -6.08 -11.22
C ARG A 81 -1.67 -5.09 -10.59
N TRP A 82 -2.88 -5.03 -11.11
CA TRP A 82 -3.93 -4.12 -10.67
C TRP A 82 -4.99 -4.91 -9.93
N TRP A 83 -5.45 -4.39 -8.79
CA TRP A 83 -6.36 -5.12 -7.92
C TRP A 83 -7.58 -4.29 -7.60
N GLN A 84 -8.74 -4.93 -7.66
CA GLN A 84 -9.91 -4.47 -6.95
C GLN A 84 -9.82 -4.99 -5.51
N TYR A 85 -9.55 -4.10 -4.56
CA TYR A 85 -9.45 -4.47 -3.15
C TYR A 85 -10.61 -3.84 -2.36
N LYS A 86 -11.22 -4.64 -1.50
CA LYS A 86 -12.36 -4.26 -0.66
C LYS A 86 -11.89 -3.93 0.73
N ARG A 87 -11.81 -2.64 1.06
CA ARG A 87 -11.31 -2.15 2.36
C ARG A 87 -12.09 -2.73 3.54
N GLU A 88 -13.35 -3.09 3.33
CA GLU A 88 -14.23 -3.70 4.33
C GLU A 88 -13.91 -5.17 4.65
N LEU A 89 -13.16 -5.86 3.78
CA LEU A 89 -12.75 -7.25 3.99
C LEU A 89 -11.38 -7.36 4.67
N GLY A 90 -10.61 -6.28 4.69
CA GLY A 90 -9.26 -6.25 5.24
C GLY A 90 -9.18 -5.85 6.71
N ALA A 91 -8.10 -6.27 7.37
CA ALA A 91 -7.75 -5.75 8.68
C ALA A 91 -7.14 -4.33 8.53
N LYS A 92 -7.56 -3.41 9.40
CA LYS A 92 -7.06 -2.02 9.42
C LYS A 92 -6.14 -1.80 10.61
N PHE A 93 -4.99 -1.17 10.35
CA PHE A 93 -3.99 -0.80 11.35
C PHE A 93 -3.66 0.69 11.23
N SER A 94 -3.62 1.39 12.36
CA SER A 94 -3.00 2.72 12.42
C SER A 94 -1.50 2.55 12.52
N LEU A 95 -0.76 3.25 11.67
CA LEU A 95 0.70 3.24 11.70
C LEU A 95 1.22 4.45 12.50
N PRO A 96 2.37 4.31 13.18
CA PRO A 96 3.16 5.44 13.65
C PRO A 96 3.34 6.49 12.54
N LEU A 97 3.19 7.77 12.88
CA LEU A 97 3.28 8.91 11.95
C LEU A 97 4.74 9.28 11.62
N GLU A 98 5.57 8.28 11.43
CA GLU A 98 6.99 8.38 11.17
C GLU A 98 7.30 8.08 9.70
N ARG A 99 8.44 8.56 9.22
CA ARG A 99 8.91 8.27 7.87
C ARG A 99 9.19 6.78 7.66
N GLU A 100 9.63 6.12 8.72
CA GLU A 100 9.94 4.70 8.76
C GLU A 100 9.14 4.08 9.89
N THR A 101 8.50 2.94 9.63
CA THR A 101 7.72 2.23 10.65
C THR A 101 7.75 0.74 10.41
N THR A 102 7.68 -0.03 11.49
CA THR A 102 7.58 -1.48 11.47
C THR A 102 6.26 -1.91 12.10
N VAL A 103 5.59 -2.88 11.50
CA VAL A 103 4.35 -3.47 12.01
C VAL A 103 4.49 -4.98 12.06
N GLU A 104 4.16 -5.56 13.20
CA GLU A 104 4.04 -7.01 13.35
C GLU A 104 2.67 -7.46 12.83
N LEU A 105 2.70 -8.40 11.90
CA LEU A 105 1.51 -8.89 11.22
C LEU A 105 1.41 -10.41 11.38
N SER A 106 0.18 -10.89 11.51
CA SER A 106 -0.11 -12.33 11.63
C SER A 106 -1.34 -12.72 10.78
N PRO A 107 -1.32 -12.43 9.45
CA PRO A 107 -2.37 -12.89 8.56
C PRO A 107 -2.35 -14.43 8.43
N GLU A 108 -3.50 -15.00 8.08
CA GLU A 108 -3.60 -16.39 7.65
C GLU A 108 -2.86 -16.61 6.30
N PRO A 109 -2.53 -17.85 5.92
CA PRO A 109 -1.94 -18.12 4.62
C PRO A 109 -2.84 -17.68 3.45
N GLY A 110 -2.25 -17.03 2.44
CA GLY A 110 -2.99 -16.50 1.30
C GLY A 110 -2.29 -15.35 0.57
N LEU A 111 -2.93 -14.83 -0.47
CA LEU A 111 -2.46 -13.66 -1.22
C LEU A 111 -3.15 -12.39 -0.70
N TYR A 112 -2.38 -11.34 -0.52
CA TYR A 112 -2.84 -10.09 0.07
C TYR A 112 -2.37 -8.87 -0.72
N VAL A 113 -3.26 -7.88 -0.82
CA VAL A 113 -2.93 -6.51 -1.18
C VAL A 113 -2.85 -5.68 0.09
N PHE A 114 -1.66 -5.19 0.38
CA PHE A 114 -1.42 -4.24 1.46
C PHE A 114 -1.56 -2.84 0.89
N ALA A 115 -2.60 -2.14 1.31
CA ALA A 115 -2.87 -0.77 0.91
C ALA A 115 -2.47 0.17 2.05
N VAL A 116 -1.61 1.17 1.77
CA VAL A 116 -1.27 2.20 2.75
C VAL A 116 -1.79 3.54 2.29
N LEU A 117 -2.71 4.15 3.03
CA LEU A 117 -3.07 5.56 2.83
C LEU A 117 -2.10 6.39 3.64
N ALA A 118 -1.48 7.34 2.96
CA ALA A 118 -0.73 8.41 3.59
C ALA A 118 -1.35 9.76 3.22
N ASP A 119 -1.63 10.57 4.22
CA ASP A 119 -2.10 11.95 4.04
C ASP A 119 -1.18 12.92 4.79
N TRP A 120 -0.78 13.99 4.10
CA TRP A 120 0.00 15.08 4.64
C TRP A 120 -0.83 16.35 4.57
N THR A 121 -1.22 16.87 5.74
CA THR A 121 -2.00 18.10 5.83
C THR A 121 -1.39 19.23 4.99
N GLY A 122 -2.21 19.80 4.11
CA GLY A 122 -1.83 20.90 3.21
C GLY A 122 -1.00 20.51 1.99
N LEU A 123 -0.52 19.25 1.89
CA LEU A 123 0.20 18.74 0.71
C LEU A 123 -0.65 17.73 -0.07
N GLY A 124 -1.41 16.89 0.62
CA GLY A 124 -2.32 15.93 0.01
C GLY A 124 -2.03 14.48 0.38
N GLN A 125 -2.66 13.57 -0.36
CA GLN A 125 -2.78 12.16 -0.01
C GLN A 125 -2.40 11.23 -1.17
N VAL A 126 -2.00 10.01 -0.83
CA VAL A 126 -1.70 8.94 -1.81
C VAL A 126 -1.97 7.59 -1.18
N THR A 127 -2.42 6.64 -2.00
CA THR A 127 -2.48 5.23 -1.62
C THR A 127 -1.32 4.47 -2.24
N TYR A 128 -0.56 3.75 -1.43
CA TYR A 128 0.51 2.85 -1.85
C TYR A 128 0.02 1.40 -1.84
N GLY A 129 0.38 0.62 -2.85
CA GLY A 129 0.03 -0.79 -2.96
C GLY A 129 1.24 -1.71 -2.92
N PHE A 130 1.15 -2.76 -2.11
CA PHE A 130 2.11 -3.86 -2.06
C PHE A 130 1.40 -5.19 -2.21
N LEU A 131 2.08 -6.18 -2.79
CA LEU A 131 1.59 -7.54 -2.96
C LEU A 131 2.40 -8.49 -2.07
N VAL A 132 1.71 -9.26 -1.23
CA VAL A 132 2.32 -10.18 -0.27
C VAL A 132 1.63 -11.54 -0.35
N GLU A 133 2.40 -12.61 -0.42
CA GLU A 133 1.95 -13.99 -0.28
C GLU A 133 2.42 -14.52 1.06
N VAL A 134 1.47 -14.97 1.88
CA VAL A 134 1.69 -15.51 3.21
C VAL A 134 1.61 -17.03 3.15
N ARG A 135 2.59 -17.71 3.73
CA ARG A 135 2.71 -19.17 3.77
C ARG A 135 2.55 -19.72 5.18
#